data_AF-A0A496YC09-F1
#
_entry.id   AF-A0A496YC09-F1
#
_cell.length_a   1.000
_cell.length_b   1.000
_cell.length_c   1.000
_cell.angle_alpha   90.00
_cell.angle_beta   90.00
_cell.angle_gamma   90.00
#
_symmetry.space_group_name_H-M   'P 1'
#
loop_
_entity.id
_entity.type
_entity.pdbx_description
1 polymer ?
#
loop_
_entity_poly.entity_id
_entity_poly.type
_entity_poly.pdbx_seq_one_letter_code
_entity_poly.pdbx_strand_id
1 'polypeptide(L)'
;MELPKVGETVSTEQALELCRHFGLEYLVERILAHPETYREWTFDGCSGLPDEVMGFFTGCNWKDITYQCCLPHDLCYGYGEPGNSEERKRVDLAFHDNLVNKAGMKKWCASAFLAAVRVGGAEIFGFSFSWAFAHRKEDR
;
A
#
# COMPACT_ATOMS: atom_id res chain seq x y z
N MET A 1 -5.64 16.61 -5.33
CA MET A 1 -4.95 16.67 -4.03
C MET A 1 -3.46 16.52 -4.26
N GLU A 2 -2.62 16.94 -3.31
CA GLU A 2 -1.18 16.66 -3.35
C GLU A 2 -0.89 15.28 -2.78
N LEU A 3 -0.04 14.50 -3.46
CA LEU A 3 0.39 13.18 -2.99
C LEU A 3 1.56 13.34 -2.01
N PRO A 4 1.65 12.52 -0.95
CA PRO A 4 2.75 12.59 0.02
C PRO A 4 4.08 12.25 -0.66
N LYS A 5 5.15 12.96 -0.32
CA LYS A 5 6.49 12.56 -0.74
C LYS A 5 6.96 11.38 0.09
N VAL A 6 7.87 10.59 -0.48
CA VAL A 6 8.56 9.53 0.26
C VAL A 6 9.26 10.15 1.48
N GLY A 7 8.99 9.59 2.66
CA GLY A 7 9.45 10.07 3.96
C GLY A 7 8.48 11.02 4.67
N GLU A 8 7.40 11.47 4.03
CA GLU A 8 6.37 12.27 4.69
C GLU A 8 5.39 11.42 5.49
N THR A 9 4.91 11.97 6.60
CA THR A 9 3.88 11.36 7.44
C THR A 9 2.50 11.56 6.81
N VAL A 10 1.75 10.47 6.68
CA VAL A 10 0.35 10.44 6.26
C VAL A 10 -0.53 10.38 7.50
N SER A 11 -1.31 11.45 7.72
CA SER A 11 -2.32 11.50 8.78
C SER A 11 -3.58 10.73 8.37
N THR A 12 -4.47 10.44 9.33
CA THR A 12 -5.76 9.79 9.05
C THR A 12 -6.63 10.63 8.11
N GLU A 13 -6.61 11.95 8.25
CA GLU A 13 -7.33 12.88 7.37
C GLU A 13 -6.80 12.82 5.94
N GLN A 14 -5.48 12.85 5.77
CA GLN A 14 -4.86 12.73 4.46
C GLN A 14 -5.12 11.34 3.84
N ALA A 15 -5.09 10.28 4.64
CA ALA A 15 -5.43 8.94 4.19
C ALA A 15 -6.88 8.85 3.68
N LEU A 16 -7.84 9.50 4.34
CA LEU A 16 -9.22 9.58 3.86
C LEU A 16 -9.32 10.26 2.50
N GLU A 17 -8.57 11.35 2.27
CA GLU A 17 -8.51 12.01 0.97
C GLU A 17 -7.88 11.13 -0.11
N LEU A 18 -6.78 10.45 0.22
CA LEU A 18 -6.11 9.50 -0.67
C LEU A 18 -7.02 8.32 -1.02
N CYS A 19 -7.71 7.73 -0.05
CA CYS A 19 -8.66 6.65 -0.28
C CYS A 19 -9.77 7.09 -1.26
N ARG A 20 -10.32 8.29 -1.11
CA ARG A 20 -11.29 8.85 -2.09
C ARG A 20 -10.66 9.05 -3.46
N HIS A 21 -9.42 9.54 -3.51
CA HIS A 21 -8.71 9.74 -4.76
C HIS A 21 -8.49 8.43 -5.54
N PHE A 22 -8.23 7.33 -4.83
CA PHE A 22 -7.99 6.01 -5.43
C PHE A 22 -9.24 5.12 -5.57
N GLY A 23 -10.43 5.59 -5.19
CA GLY A 23 -11.66 4.80 -5.26
C GLY A 23 -11.68 3.64 -4.25
N LEU A 24 -11.18 3.89 -3.04
CA LEU A 24 -11.14 2.96 -1.91
C LEU A 24 -12.22 3.32 -0.88
N GLU A 25 -13.47 3.52 -1.32
CA GLU A 25 -14.58 3.98 -0.47
C GLU A 25 -14.81 3.06 0.74
N TYR A 26 -14.60 1.76 0.58
CA TYR A 26 -14.73 0.80 1.68
C TYR A 26 -13.73 1.07 2.83
N LEU A 27 -12.54 1.61 2.53
CA LEU A 27 -11.59 2.04 3.55
C LEU A 27 -12.02 3.36 4.18
N VAL A 28 -12.62 4.27 3.40
CA VAL A 28 -13.18 5.52 3.94
C VAL A 28 -14.25 5.22 4.98
N GLU A 29 -15.17 4.32 4.68
CA GLU A 29 -16.22 3.87 5.61
C GLU A 29 -15.61 3.24 6.87
N ARG A 30 -14.61 2.36 6.71
CA ARG A 30 -13.91 1.70 7.82
C ARG A 30 -13.19 2.70 8.73
N ILE A 31 -12.41 3.62 8.16
CA ILE A 31 -11.66 4.61 8.92
C ILE A 31 -12.60 5.56 9.68
N LEU A 32 -13.71 5.97 9.05
CA LEU A 32 -14.69 6.86 9.69
C LEU A 32 -15.52 6.18 10.79
N ALA A 33 -15.68 4.86 10.73
CA ALA A 33 -16.40 4.12 11.76
C ALA A 33 -15.64 4.11 13.10
N HIS A 34 -14.30 4.01 13.06
CA HIS A 34 -13.43 3.88 14.22
C HIS A 34 -12.11 4.69 14.06
N PRO A 35 -12.17 6.02 13.93
CA PRO A 35 -10.98 6.84 13.66
C PRO A 35 -9.90 6.73 14.74
N GLU A 36 -10.29 6.45 15.99
CA GLU A 36 -9.41 6.29 17.14
C GLU A 36 -8.51 5.05 17.08
N THR A 37 -8.88 4.03 16.30
CA THR A 37 -8.14 2.77 16.12
C THR A 37 -6.87 2.97 15.28
N TYR A 38 -6.80 4.08 14.54
CA TYR A 38 -5.72 4.34 13.59
C TYR A 38 -4.66 5.30 14.13
N ARG A 39 -3.46 5.18 13.56
CA ARG A 39 -2.34 6.09 13.76
C ARG A 39 -1.78 6.55 12.42
N GLU A 40 -1.08 7.67 12.46
CA GLU A 40 -0.29 8.14 11.33
C GLU A 40 0.85 7.17 10.98
N TRP A 41 1.30 7.23 9.74
CA TRP A 41 2.36 6.37 9.22
C TRP A 41 3.22 7.12 8.19
N THR A 42 4.46 6.71 8.01
CA THR A 42 5.38 7.32 7.05
C THR A 42 5.25 6.63 5.70
N PHE A 43 5.01 7.40 4.63
CA PHE A 43 5.01 6.85 3.29
C PHE A 43 6.44 6.52 2.86
N ASP A 44 6.76 5.25 2.64
CA ASP A 44 8.12 4.78 2.35
C ASP A 44 8.37 4.46 0.86
N GLY A 45 7.42 4.81 -0.01
CA GLY A 45 7.52 4.60 -1.45
C GLY A 45 7.05 3.20 -1.83
N CYS A 46 7.89 2.42 -2.51
CA CYS A 46 7.67 0.98 -2.58
C CYS A 46 8.66 0.30 -1.64
N SER A 47 8.17 -0.17 -0.49
CA SER A 47 9.00 -0.63 0.63
C SER A 47 10.06 -1.64 0.19
N GLY A 48 11.31 -1.42 0.61
CA GLY A 48 12.43 -2.34 0.38
C GLY A 48 13.16 -2.19 -0.96
N LEU A 49 12.81 -1.22 -1.82
CA LEU A 49 13.48 -0.96 -3.09
C LEU A 49 13.66 0.56 -3.32
N PRO A 50 14.88 1.07 -3.54
CA PRO A 50 15.06 2.47 -3.92
C PRO A 50 14.37 2.78 -5.26
N ASP A 51 13.61 3.86 -5.33
CA ASP A 51 12.79 4.24 -6.50
C ASP A 51 13.58 4.31 -7.82
N GLU A 52 14.78 4.89 -7.81
CA GLU A 52 15.66 5.01 -8.99
C GLU A 52 16.16 3.65 -9.49
N VAL A 53 16.43 2.75 -8.56
CA VAL A 53 16.89 1.38 -8.82
C VAL A 53 15.75 0.56 -9.42
N MET A 54 14.53 0.81 -8.98
CA MET A 54 13.32 0.18 -9.48
C MET A 54 13.04 0.51 -10.93
N GLY A 55 13.14 1.78 -11.33
CA GLY A 55 12.95 2.20 -12.72
C GLY A 55 13.94 1.52 -13.67
N PHE A 56 15.21 1.41 -13.25
CA PHE A 56 16.24 0.72 -14.02
C PHE A 56 15.97 -0.79 -14.16
N PHE A 57 15.67 -1.49 -13.07
CA PHE A 57 15.47 -2.95 -13.11
C PHE A 57 14.17 -3.38 -13.78
N THR A 58 13.11 -2.59 -13.63
CA THR A 58 11.79 -2.92 -14.19
C THR A 58 11.62 -2.40 -15.62
N GLY A 59 12.42 -1.41 -16.03
CA GLY A 59 12.24 -0.67 -17.29
C GLY A 59 10.99 0.21 -17.31
N CYS A 60 10.41 0.48 -16.14
CA CYS A 60 9.18 1.25 -15.97
C CYS A 60 9.48 2.63 -15.37
N ASN A 61 8.52 3.55 -15.47
CA ASN A 61 8.61 4.82 -14.75
C ASN A 61 8.42 4.58 -13.25
N TRP A 62 9.45 4.89 -12.45
CA TRP A 62 9.40 4.70 -11.00
C TRP A 62 8.25 5.47 -10.35
N LYS A 63 7.89 6.66 -10.85
CA LYS A 63 6.78 7.45 -10.30
C LYS A 63 5.45 6.74 -10.46
N ASP A 64 5.24 6.04 -11.57
CA ASP A 64 3.99 5.30 -11.79
C ASP A 64 3.92 4.07 -10.87
N ILE A 65 5.06 3.43 -10.59
CA ILE A 65 5.11 2.37 -9.59
C ILE A 65 4.79 2.93 -8.20
N THR A 66 5.54 3.95 -7.75
CA THR A 66 5.41 4.53 -6.41
C THR A 66 4.00 5.08 -6.16
N TYR A 67 3.48 5.91 -7.07
CA TYR A 67 2.25 6.68 -6.81
C TYR A 67 0.97 6.05 -7.36
N GLN A 68 1.05 5.21 -8.40
CA GLN A 68 -0.14 4.55 -8.96
C GLN A 68 -0.30 3.10 -8.50
N CYS A 69 0.74 2.50 -7.93
CA CYS A 69 0.74 1.09 -7.50
C CYS A 69 0.99 0.95 -6.00
N CYS A 70 2.14 1.43 -5.48
CA CYS A 70 2.54 1.19 -4.09
C CYS A 70 1.70 2.05 -3.11
N LEU A 71 1.51 3.35 -3.36
CA LEU A 71 0.68 4.20 -2.50
C LEU A 71 -0.76 3.68 -2.26
N PRO A 72 -1.56 3.29 -3.28
CA PRO A 72 -2.87 2.70 -3.03
C PRO A 72 -2.82 1.31 -2.37
N HIS A 73 -1.74 0.55 -2.60
CA HIS A 73 -1.51 -0.73 -1.92
C HIS A 73 -1.21 -0.51 -0.43
N ASP A 74 -0.36 0.47 -0.09
CA ASP A 74 -0.03 0.86 1.29
C ASP A 74 -1.26 1.33 2.06
N LEU A 75 -2.17 2.10 1.44
CA LEU A 75 -3.45 2.46 2.05
C LEU A 75 -4.25 1.21 2.40
N CYS A 76 -4.36 0.25 1.47
CA CYS A 76 -5.08 -0.98 1.72
C CYS A 76 -4.39 -1.84 2.79
N TYR A 77 -3.07 -1.85 2.83
CA TYR A 77 -2.28 -2.58 3.81
C TYR A 77 -2.38 -1.95 5.20
N GLY A 78 -2.29 -0.63 5.31
CA GLY A 78 -2.34 0.08 6.58
C GLY A 78 -3.70 -0.08 7.26
N TYR A 79 -4.77 0.08 6.48
CA TYR A 79 -6.16 0.11 6.96
C TYR A 79 -6.95 -1.19 6.70
N GLY A 80 -6.26 -2.25 6.29
CA GLY A 80 -6.83 -3.57 6.07
C GLY A 80 -7.38 -4.20 7.35
N GLU A 81 -8.44 -5.02 7.27
CA GLU A 81 -9.00 -5.68 8.45
C GLU A 81 -8.00 -6.72 9.03
N PRO A 82 -7.57 -6.59 10.30
CA PRO A 82 -6.66 -7.54 10.93
C PRO A 82 -7.14 -8.99 10.80
N GLY A 83 -6.23 -9.91 10.48
CA GLY A 83 -6.55 -11.33 10.26
C GLY A 83 -7.28 -11.65 8.94
N ASN A 84 -7.71 -10.66 8.16
CA ASN A 84 -8.45 -10.90 6.91
C ASN A 84 -7.53 -11.25 5.72
N SER A 85 -7.13 -12.51 5.67
CA SER A 85 -6.20 -13.01 4.63
C SER A 85 -6.75 -12.98 3.20
N GLU A 86 -8.08 -13.06 3.03
CA GLU A 86 -8.74 -12.96 1.72
C GLU A 86 -8.80 -11.51 1.23
N GLU A 87 -9.05 -10.54 2.11
CA GLU A 87 -8.93 -9.12 1.77
C GLU A 87 -7.50 -8.79 1.33
N ARG A 88 -6.50 -9.20 2.12
CA ARG A 88 -5.09 -9.01 1.75
C ARG A 88 -4.78 -9.61 0.38
N LYS A 89 -5.24 -10.84 0.11
CA LYS A 89 -5.04 -11.50 -1.18
C LYS A 89 -5.66 -10.71 -2.34
N ARG A 90 -6.87 -10.16 -2.16
CA ARG A 90 -7.52 -9.30 -3.17
C ARG A 90 -6.70 -8.03 -3.42
N VAL A 91 -6.19 -7.40 -2.36
CA VAL A 91 -5.34 -6.21 -2.42
C VAL A 91 -4.03 -6.50 -3.15
N ASP A 92 -3.38 -7.63 -2.87
CA ASP A 92 -2.15 -8.07 -3.53
C ASP A 92 -2.35 -8.30 -5.03
N LEU A 93 -3.47 -8.91 -5.42
CA LEU A 93 -3.83 -9.10 -6.82
C LEU A 93 -4.10 -7.76 -7.53
N ALA A 94 -4.79 -6.84 -6.87
CA ALA A 94 -5.00 -5.49 -7.41
C ALA A 94 -3.67 -4.73 -7.58
N PHE A 95 -2.72 -4.90 -6.66
CA PHE A 95 -1.37 -4.35 -6.80
C PHE A 95 -0.64 -4.92 -8.01
N HIS A 96 -0.65 -6.25 -8.20
CA HIS A 96 -0.14 -6.88 -9.41
C HIS A 96 -0.74 -6.26 -10.68
N ASP A 97 -2.06 -6.10 -10.72
CA ASP A 97 -2.75 -5.55 -11.89
C ASP A 97 -2.41 -4.07 -12.12
N ASN A 98 -2.21 -3.28 -11.06
CA ASN A 98 -1.72 -1.91 -11.18
C ASN A 98 -0.28 -1.88 -11.74
N LEU A 99 0.61 -2.74 -11.28
CA LEU A 99 1.98 -2.83 -11.81
C LEU A 99 1.97 -3.08 -13.33
N VAL A 100 1.12 -4.00 -13.80
CA VAL A 100 1.01 -4.32 -15.23
C VAL A 100 0.34 -3.19 -16.02
N ASN A 101 -0.82 -2.73 -15.57
CA ASN A 101 -1.69 -1.87 -16.39
C ASN A 101 -1.39 -0.38 -16.23
N LYS A 102 -0.88 0.06 -15.07
CA LYS A 102 -0.59 1.47 -14.78
C LYS A 102 0.89 1.80 -14.90
N ALA A 103 1.77 0.94 -14.42
CA ALA A 103 3.22 1.14 -14.52
C ALA A 103 3.85 0.51 -15.79
N GLY A 104 3.09 -0.27 -16.56
CA GLY A 104 3.59 -0.93 -17.78
C GLY A 104 4.54 -2.10 -17.50
N MET A 105 4.53 -2.64 -16.28
CA MET A 105 5.44 -3.69 -15.86
C MET A 105 5.16 -5.00 -16.59
N LYS A 106 6.23 -5.69 -17.00
CA LYS A 106 6.10 -7.05 -17.56
C LYS A 106 5.48 -7.98 -16.52
N LYS A 107 4.50 -8.79 -16.94
CA LYS A 107 3.76 -9.71 -16.06
C LYS A 107 4.64 -10.59 -15.17
N TRP A 108 5.75 -11.11 -15.70
CA TRP A 108 6.67 -11.94 -14.90
C TRP A 108 7.34 -11.15 -13.77
N CYS A 109 7.64 -9.86 -13.99
CA CYS A 109 8.23 -8.98 -12.99
C CYS A 109 7.17 -8.61 -11.94
N ALA A 110 5.96 -8.25 -12.38
CA ALA A 110 4.83 -8.01 -11.48
C ALA A 110 4.49 -9.25 -10.62
N SER A 111 4.61 -10.46 -11.18
CA SER A 111 4.42 -11.72 -10.45
C SER A 111 5.49 -11.93 -9.36
N ALA A 112 6.72 -11.48 -9.59
CA ALA A 112 7.78 -11.52 -8.57
C ALA A 112 7.49 -10.55 -7.42
N PHE A 113 7.00 -9.33 -7.73
CA PHE A 113 6.53 -8.38 -6.73
C PHE A 113 5.34 -8.94 -5.93
N LEU A 114 4.37 -9.57 -6.59
CA LEU A 114 3.25 -10.25 -5.94
C LEU A 114 3.74 -11.32 -4.96
N ALA A 115 4.68 -12.18 -5.38
CA ALA A 115 5.25 -13.19 -4.50
C ALA A 115 5.96 -12.56 -3.29
N ALA A 116 6.71 -11.47 -3.50
CA ALA A 116 7.40 -10.76 -2.43
C ALA A 116 6.41 -10.18 -1.39
N VAL A 117 5.36 -9.47 -1.80
CA VAL A 117 4.38 -8.91 -0.85
C VAL A 117 3.53 -9.98 -0.15
N ARG A 118 3.26 -11.09 -0.84
CA ARG A 118 2.55 -12.24 -0.23
C ARG A 118 3.36 -12.90 0.88
N VAL A 119 4.69 -12.91 0.77
CA VAL A 119 5.57 -13.45 1.81
C VAL A 119 5.87 -12.37 2.84
N GLY A 120 6.53 -11.27 2.44
CA GLY A 120 7.08 -10.27 3.36
C GLY A 120 6.04 -9.35 4.02
N GLY A 121 4.88 -9.15 3.39
CA GLY A 121 3.82 -8.27 3.88
C GLY A 121 2.90 -8.88 4.93
N ALA A 122 3.22 -10.06 5.47
CA ALA A 122 2.35 -10.72 6.43
C ALA A 122 2.26 -9.97 7.77
N GLU A 123 1.06 -9.97 8.35
CA GLU A 123 0.73 -9.31 9.62
C GLU A 123 1.65 -9.73 10.77
N ILE A 124 1.97 -11.03 10.85
CA ILE A 124 2.82 -11.64 11.88
C ILE A 124 4.22 -10.99 11.99
N PHE A 125 4.70 -10.35 10.93
CA PHE A 125 6.01 -9.69 10.96
C PHE A 125 5.97 -8.32 11.65
N GLY A 126 4.82 -7.65 11.71
CA GLY A 126 4.67 -6.37 12.40
C GLY A 126 5.54 -5.23 11.85
N PHE A 127 5.96 -5.29 10.58
CA PHE A 127 6.72 -4.23 9.93
C PHE A 127 5.84 -2.99 9.65
N SER A 128 6.46 -1.87 9.29
CA SER A 128 5.77 -0.64 8.88
C SER A 128 4.99 -0.77 7.57
N PHE A 129 5.17 -1.88 6.87
CA PHE A 129 4.49 -2.26 5.62
C PHE A 129 3.81 -3.63 5.72
N SER A 130 3.68 -4.20 6.93
CA SER A 130 2.90 -5.44 7.14
C SER A 130 1.40 -5.14 7.09
N TRP A 131 0.57 -6.11 6.75
CA TRP A 131 -0.88 -5.97 6.84
C TRP A 131 -1.33 -5.40 8.20
N ALA A 132 -2.33 -4.51 8.16
CA ALA A 132 -2.87 -3.72 9.28
C ALA A 132 -1.85 -2.80 10.00
N PHE A 133 -0.77 -2.34 9.33
CA PHE A 133 0.28 -1.56 10.00
C PHE A 133 -0.18 -0.19 10.56
N ALA A 134 -1.30 0.37 10.10
CA ALA A 134 -1.82 1.65 10.59
C ALA A 134 -2.76 1.48 11.79
N HIS A 135 -3.14 0.26 12.16
CA HIS A 135 -3.83 -0.01 13.43
C HIS A 135 -2.89 0.26 14.61
N ARG A 136 -3.42 0.81 15.70
CA ARG A 136 -2.68 0.94 16.96
C ARG A 136 -2.35 -0.46 17.50
N LYS A 137 -1.26 -0.58 18.26
CA LYS A 137 -0.74 -1.88 18.72
C LYS A 137 -1.70 -2.64 19.65
N GLU A 138 -2.62 -1.94 20.30
CA GLU A 138 -3.62 -2.52 21.20
C GLU A 138 -4.76 -3.20 20.41
N ASP A 139 -4.88 -2.90 19.11
CA ASP A 139 -5.95 -3.34 18.22
C ASP A 139 -5.47 -4.39 17.20
N ARG A 140 -4.28 -4.98 17.40
CA ARG A 140 -3.69 -6.05 16.56
C ARG A 140 -3.51 -7.35 17.31
#